data_AF-A0A3G9K814-F1
#
_entry.id   AF-A0A3G9K814-F1
#
_cell.length_a   1.000
_cell.length_b   1.000
_cell.length_c   1.000
_cell.angle_alpha   90.00
_cell.angle_beta   90.00
_cell.angle_gamma   90.00
#
_symmetry.space_group_name_H-M   'P 1'
#
loop_
_entity.id
_entity.type
_entity.pdbx_description
1 polymer ?
#
loop_
_entity_poly.entity_id
_entity_poly.type
_entity_poly.pdbx_seq_one_letter_code
_entity_poly.pdbx_strand_id
1 'polypeptide(L)'
;MRETFNRQLTEMRQELVYIYANIDLALHDALDALSEGDKDKAKAVKAKTREMDEHCAALEQKAFMLIATQQPVASDLRLIQFVIYANFNLARMSNHVRNIAKTAKRCAGRDVPGQLIDLLASEGHLVYRVLSSCVTAIVEDDLRAASSLPVLDEPVDELYKQFFRSLATLGPDDDMDAASRVIMASRMLERISDNAVEIGERLVFLLTGKRRSLDDLRDLDDDDLQEMYAARGVGLVTDRDTDEQLAHQIPELRHEGGDASDEQ
;
A
#
# COMPACT_ATOMS: atom_id res chain seq x y z
N MET A 1 20.42 -26.01 -8.23
CA MET A 1 18.96 -26.25 -8.12
C MET A 1 18.35 -25.41 -7.00
N ARG A 2 18.83 -25.52 -5.75
CA ARG A 2 18.37 -24.66 -4.64
C ARG A 2 18.70 -23.16 -4.80
N GLU A 3 19.86 -22.82 -5.39
CA GLU A 3 20.22 -21.42 -5.67
C GLU A 3 19.27 -20.75 -6.67
N THR A 4 18.90 -21.45 -7.76
CA THR A 4 17.91 -20.95 -8.72
C THR A 4 16.56 -20.70 -8.05
N PHE A 5 16.11 -21.63 -7.21
CA PHE A 5 14.86 -21.48 -6.46
C PHE A 5 14.90 -20.29 -5.50
N ASN A 6 15.98 -20.15 -4.72
CA ASN A 6 16.17 -19.02 -3.80
C ASN A 6 16.14 -17.68 -4.55
N ARG A 7 16.81 -17.61 -5.71
CA ARG A 7 16.77 -16.41 -6.57
C ARG A 7 15.34 -16.12 -7.04
N GLN A 8 14.58 -17.13 -7.47
CA GLN A 8 13.20 -16.93 -7.88
C GLN A 8 12.28 -16.45 -6.75
N LEU A 9 12.54 -16.86 -5.50
CA LEU A 9 11.85 -16.34 -4.32
C LEU A 9 12.19 -14.85 -4.07
N THR A 10 13.47 -14.47 -4.16
CA THR A 10 13.90 -13.08 -4.07
C THR A 10 13.26 -12.22 -5.15
N GLU A 11 13.34 -12.65 -6.42
CA GLU A 11 12.73 -11.92 -7.54
C GLU A 11 11.20 -11.77 -7.38
N MET A 12 10.54 -12.74 -6.73
CA MET A 12 9.10 -12.70 -6.46
C MET A 12 8.76 -11.66 -5.37
N ARG A 13 9.61 -11.53 -4.35
CA ARG A 13 9.49 -10.47 -3.33
C ARG A 13 9.77 -9.09 -3.94
N GLN A 14 10.81 -8.96 -4.75
CA GLN A 14 11.13 -7.72 -5.47
C GLN A 14 9.98 -7.27 -6.38
N GLU A 15 9.37 -8.19 -7.13
CA GLU A 15 8.20 -7.88 -7.96
C GLU A 15 7.01 -7.38 -7.12
N LEU A 16 6.78 -7.97 -5.94
CA LEU A 16 5.74 -7.50 -5.01
C LEU A 16 6.00 -6.05 -4.57
N VAL A 17 7.23 -5.72 -4.16
CA VAL A 17 7.62 -4.37 -3.74
C VAL A 17 7.53 -3.38 -4.91
N TYR A 18 7.92 -3.79 -6.11
CA TYR A 18 7.78 -2.98 -7.33
C TYR A 18 6.32 -2.64 -7.63
N ILE A 19 5.41 -3.62 -7.55
CA ILE A 19 3.97 -3.39 -7.72
C ILE A 19 3.46 -2.42 -6.65
N TYR A 20 3.86 -2.62 -5.39
CA TYR A 20 3.50 -1.75 -4.28
C TYR A 20 3.87 -0.29 -4.55
N ALA A 21 5.14 -0.04 -4.87
CA ALA A 21 5.65 1.31 -5.13
C ALA A 21 4.95 1.98 -6.31
N ASN A 22 4.58 1.21 -7.35
CA ASN A 22 3.84 1.75 -8.48
C ASN A 22 2.39 2.11 -8.16
N ILE A 23 1.75 1.41 -7.21
CA ILE A 23 0.38 1.73 -6.74
C ILE A 23 0.42 3.06 -6.01
N ASP A 24 1.41 3.23 -5.13
CA ASP A 24 1.58 4.43 -4.33
C ASP A 24 1.83 5.66 -5.23
N LEU A 25 2.78 5.55 -6.17
CA LEU A 25 3.02 6.61 -7.17
C LEU A 25 1.77 6.92 -8.01
N ALA A 26 1.03 5.88 -8.44
CA ALA A 26 -0.19 6.07 -9.21
C ALA A 26 -1.31 6.71 -8.36
N LEU A 27 -1.33 6.50 -7.04
CA LEU A 27 -2.26 7.13 -6.12
C LEU A 27 -1.97 8.64 -6.00
N HIS A 28 -0.70 9.03 -5.85
CA HIS A 28 -0.28 10.43 -5.92
C HIS A 28 -0.78 11.10 -7.20
N ASP A 29 -0.50 10.49 -8.35
CA ASP A 29 -0.93 11.02 -9.63
C ASP A 29 -2.47 11.10 -9.76
N ALA A 30 -3.20 10.15 -9.15
CA ALA A 30 -4.67 10.11 -9.17
C ALA A 30 -5.30 11.25 -8.36
N LEU A 31 -4.71 11.54 -7.20
CA LEU A 31 -5.19 12.61 -6.31
C LEU A 31 -4.87 13.98 -6.88
N ASP A 32 -3.67 14.17 -7.43
CA ASP A 32 -3.32 15.40 -8.16
C ASP A 32 -4.24 15.63 -9.35
N ALA A 33 -4.51 14.59 -10.15
CA ALA A 33 -5.42 14.71 -11.29
C ALA A 33 -6.85 15.12 -10.86
N LEU A 34 -7.28 14.71 -9.66
CA LEU A 34 -8.59 15.06 -9.12
C LEU A 34 -8.61 16.49 -8.58
N SER A 35 -7.57 16.92 -7.86
CA SER A 35 -7.47 18.28 -7.31
C SER A 35 -7.30 19.34 -8.40
N GLU A 36 -6.50 19.05 -9.42
CA GLU A 36 -6.22 19.96 -10.54
C GLU A 36 -7.27 19.89 -11.65
N GLY A 37 -8.15 18.87 -11.63
CA GLY A 37 -9.09 18.61 -12.72
C GLY A 37 -8.41 18.19 -14.03
N ASP A 38 -7.22 17.58 -13.96
CA ASP A 38 -6.45 17.17 -15.13
C ASP A 38 -6.96 15.82 -15.70
N LYS A 39 -7.63 15.92 -16.85
CA LYS A 39 -8.19 14.76 -17.57
C LYS A 39 -7.11 13.86 -18.19
N ASP A 40 -5.98 14.41 -18.58
CA ASP A 40 -4.92 13.66 -19.25
C ASP A 40 -4.06 12.93 -18.24
N LYS A 41 -3.73 13.54 -17.10
CA LYS A 41 -3.13 12.86 -15.95
C LYS A 41 -4.02 11.71 -15.46
N ALA A 42 -5.34 11.94 -15.33
CA ALA A 42 -6.30 10.88 -14.99
C ALA A 42 -6.33 9.71 -15.99
N LYS A 43 -6.14 9.96 -17.29
CA LYS A 43 -6.04 8.89 -18.31
C LYS A 43 -4.73 8.12 -18.16
N ALA A 44 -3.62 8.82 -17.92
CA ALA A 44 -2.31 8.21 -17.72
C ALA A 44 -2.31 7.26 -16.52
N VAL A 45 -2.86 7.70 -15.37
CA VAL A 45 -3.03 6.85 -14.18
C VAL A 45 -3.83 5.60 -14.50
N LYS A 46 -4.95 5.74 -15.23
CA LYS A 46 -5.76 4.58 -15.63
C LYS A 46 -4.98 3.61 -16.51
N ALA A 47 -4.09 4.07 -17.38
CA ALA A 47 -3.23 3.21 -18.19
C ALA A 47 -2.20 2.49 -17.31
N LYS A 48 -1.51 3.22 -16.42
CA LYS A 48 -0.54 2.66 -15.47
C LYS A 48 -1.16 1.56 -14.60
N THR A 49 -2.35 1.78 -14.03
CA THR A 49 -3.03 0.73 -13.24
C THR A 49 -3.37 -0.53 -14.04
N ARG A 50 -3.47 -0.49 -15.37
CA ARG A 50 -3.67 -1.69 -16.20
C ARG A 50 -2.38 -2.47 -16.39
N GLU A 51 -1.27 -1.78 -16.59
CA GLU A 51 0.06 -2.41 -16.61
C GLU A 51 0.29 -3.13 -15.28
N MET A 52 -0.11 -2.52 -14.17
CA MET A 52 -0.05 -3.16 -12.85
C MET A 52 -0.90 -4.43 -12.73
N ASP A 53 -2.08 -4.50 -13.35
CA ASP A 53 -2.88 -5.74 -13.36
C ASP A 53 -2.11 -6.88 -14.06
N GLU A 54 -1.32 -6.57 -15.10
CA GLU A 54 -0.48 -7.54 -15.81
C GLU A 54 0.67 -8.02 -14.92
N HIS A 55 1.32 -7.12 -14.19
CA HIS A 55 2.33 -7.47 -13.18
C HIS A 55 1.76 -8.37 -12.08
N CYS A 56 0.58 -8.02 -11.53
CA CYS A 56 -0.09 -8.85 -10.53
C CYS A 56 -0.41 -10.26 -11.05
N ALA A 57 -0.90 -10.38 -12.29
CA ALA A 57 -1.20 -11.67 -12.90
C ALA A 57 0.07 -12.51 -13.14
N ALA A 58 1.16 -11.88 -13.58
CA ALA A 58 2.45 -12.54 -13.77
C ALA A 58 3.04 -13.03 -12.44
N LEU A 59 2.95 -12.21 -11.39
CA LEU A 59 3.42 -12.56 -10.04
C LEU A 59 2.65 -13.76 -9.46
N GLU A 60 1.32 -13.77 -9.62
CA GLU A 60 0.47 -14.89 -9.21
C GLU A 60 0.85 -16.18 -9.96
N GLN A 61 1.04 -16.11 -11.28
CA GLN A 61 1.45 -17.26 -12.07
C GLN A 61 2.82 -17.79 -11.63
N LYS A 62 3.79 -16.91 -11.35
CA LYS A 62 5.13 -17.27 -10.86
C LYS A 62 5.03 -17.99 -9.52
N ALA A 63 4.23 -17.49 -8.59
CA ALA A 63 4.01 -18.10 -7.28
C ALA A 63 3.46 -19.54 -7.40
N PHE A 64 2.43 -19.75 -8.23
CA PHE A 64 1.89 -21.10 -8.47
C PHE A 64 2.90 -22.04 -9.13
N MET A 65 3.70 -21.54 -10.09
CA MET A 65 4.73 -22.34 -10.74
C MET A 65 5.80 -22.81 -9.75
N LEU A 66 6.20 -21.96 -8.80
CA LEU A 66 7.17 -22.32 -7.77
C LEU A 66 6.63 -23.42 -6.85
N ILE A 67 5.37 -23.34 -6.43
CA ILE A 67 4.73 -24.40 -5.65
C ILE A 67 4.74 -25.73 -6.43
N ALA A 68 4.32 -25.69 -7.69
CA ALA A 68 4.17 -26.88 -8.51
C ALA A 68 5.51 -27.55 -8.85
N THR A 69 6.58 -26.77 -9.05
CA THR A 69 7.85 -27.29 -9.60
C THR A 69 8.95 -27.47 -8.56
N GLN A 70 8.90 -26.76 -7.42
CA GLN A 70 10.02 -26.73 -6.46
C GLN A 70 9.69 -27.37 -5.11
N GLN A 71 8.43 -27.71 -4.82
CA GLN A 71 7.99 -28.32 -3.55
C GLN A 71 8.50 -27.54 -2.31
N PRO A 72 8.17 -26.24 -2.19
CA PRO A 72 8.65 -25.38 -1.11
C PRO A 72 8.26 -25.92 0.27
N VAL A 73 9.15 -25.77 1.26
CA VAL A 73 8.93 -26.25 2.63
C VAL A 73 8.91 -25.11 3.65
N ALA A 74 8.12 -25.27 4.70
CA ALA A 74 8.07 -24.38 5.87
C ALA A 74 8.10 -22.87 5.53
N SER A 75 9.23 -22.19 5.73
CA SER A 75 9.40 -20.75 5.50
C SER A 75 9.24 -20.33 4.04
N ASP A 76 9.71 -21.14 3.09
CA ASP A 76 9.58 -20.85 1.67
C ASP A 76 8.10 -20.84 1.24
N LEU A 77 7.32 -21.78 1.77
CA LEU A 77 5.89 -21.85 1.51
C LEU A 77 5.13 -20.68 2.16
N ARG A 78 5.55 -20.24 3.37
CA ARG A 78 4.97 -19.05 4.00
C ARG A 78 5.24 -17.79 3.17
N LEU A 79 6.44 -17.64 2.61
CA LEU A 79 6.77 -16.50 1.73
C LEU A 79 5.89 -16.50 0.48
N ILE A 80 5.78 -17.64 -0.21
CA ILE A 80 4.92 -17.74 -1.40
C ILE A 80 3.45 -17.44 -1.04
N GLN A 81 2.97 -17.96 0.09
CA GLN A 81 1.61 -17.67 0.55
C GLN A 81 1.39 -16.19 0.88
N PHE A 82 2.35 -15.55 1.53
CA PHE A 82 2.32 -14.11 1.80
C PHE A 82 2.25 -13.33 0.49
N VAL A 83 3.11 -13.64 -0.48
CA VAL A 83 3.10 -12.96 -1.79
C VAL A 83 1.76 -13.11 -2.49
N ILE A 84 1.17 -14.31 -2.54
CA ILE A 84 -0.14 -14.51 -3.17
C ILE A 84 -1.22 -13.64 -2.48
N TYR A 85 -1.23 -13.61 -1.15
CA TYR A 85 -2.21 -12.82 -0.40
C TYR A 85 -1.99 -11.31 -0.55
N ALA A 86 -0.74 -10.86 -0.49
CA ALA A 86 -0.39 -9.46 -0.67
C ALA A 86 -0.71 -8.99 -2.09
N ASN A 87 -0.37 -9.79 -3.10
CA ASN A 87 -0.70 -9.52 -4.50
C ASN A 87 -2.21 -9.34 -4.74
N PHE A 88 -3.05 -10.14 -4.08
CA PHE A 88 -4.50 -9.97 -4.13
C PHE A 88 -4.94 -8.59 -3.57
N ASN A 89 -4.36 -8.15 -2.47
CA ASN A 89 -4.63 -6.82 -1.90
C ASN A 89 -4.09 -5.69 -2.78
N LEU A 90 -2.89 -5.85 -3.36
CA LEU A 90 -2.33 -4.89 -4.32
C LEU A 90 -3.20 -4.74 -5.57
N ALA A 91 -3.72 -5.83 -6.13
CA ALA A 91 -4.66 -5.75 -7.26
C ALA A 91 -5.94 -4.97 -6.91
N ARG A 92 -6.44 -5.10 -5.67
CA ARG A 92 -7.55 -4.30 -5.17
C ARG A 92 -7.19 -2.83 -5.03
N MET A 93 -6.03 -2.51 -4.44
CA MET A 93 -5.52 -1.14 -4.35
C MET A 93 -5.38 -0.49 -5.74
N SER A 94 -4.79 -1.18 -6.72
CA SER A 94 -4.70 -0.72 -8.12
C SER A 94 -6.08 -0.36 -8.69
N ASN A 95 -7.10 -1.19 -8.42
CA ASN A 95 -8.46 -0.91 -8.85
C ASN A 95 -9.09 0.30 -8.11
N HIS A 96 -8.78 0.49 -6.83
CA HIS A 96 -9.19 1.66 -6.05
C HIS A 96 -8.57 2.95 -6.63
N VAL A 97 -7.25 2.96 -6.89
CA VAL A 97 -6.54 4.06 -7.58
C VAL A 97 -7.18 4.36 -8.94
N ARG A 98 -7.47 3.31 -9.74
CA ARG A 98 -8.15 3.46 -11.03
C ARG A 98 -9.53 4.11 -10.91
N ASN A 99 -10.25 3.85 -9.82
CA ASN A 99 -11.56 4.45 -9.57
C ASN A 99 -11.43 5.93 -9.16
N ILE A 100 -10.41 6.29 -8.39
CA ILE A 100 -10.07 7.69 -8.10
C ILE A 100 -9.75 8.44 -9.40
N ALA A 101 -8.94 7.87 -10.30
CA ALA A 101 -8.67 8.45 -11.61
C ALA A 101 -9.93 8.60 -12.50
N LYS A 102 -10.87 7.65 -12.45
CA LYS A 102 -12.18 7.80 -13.12
C LYS A 102 -12.98 8.95 -12.51
N THR A 103 -12.91 9.14 -11.19
CA THR A 103 -13.54 10.26 -10.50
C THR A 103 -12.91 11.58 -10.93
N ALA A 104 -11.58 11.70 -10.93
CA ALA A 104 -10.83 12.86 -11.45
C ALA A 104 -11.35 13.30 -12.83
N LYS A 105 -11.37 12.36 -13.78
CA LYS A 105 -11.88 12.63 -15.14
C LYS A 105 -13.33 13.13 -15.18
N ARG A 106 -14.18 12.64 -14.28
CA ARG A 106 -15.62 13.00 -14.23
C ARG A 106 -15.86 14.34 -13.52
N CYS A 107 -15.00 14.69 -12.57
CA CYS A 107 -15.06 15.98 -11.87
C CYS A 107 -14.38 17.10 -12.65
N ALA A 108 -13.48 16.78 -13.59
CA ALA A 108 -12.76 17.77 -14.37
C ALA A 108 -13.68 18.70 -15.19
N GLY A 109 -13.61 20.00 -14.88
CA GLY A 109 -14.46 21.06 -15.44
C GLY A 109 -15.79 21.25 -14.70
N ARG A 110 -15.97 20.61 -13.54
CA ARG A 110 -17.10 20.84 -12.62
C ARG A 110 -16.65 21.67 -11.44
N ASP A 111 -17.59 22.35 -10.81
CA ASP A 111 -17.35 23.12 -9.59
C ASP A 111 -17.38 22.18 -8.38
N VAL A 112 -16.20 21.68 -8.00
CA VAL A 112 -16.06 20.82 -6.82
C VAL A 112 -15.87 21.73 -5.60
N PRO A 113 -16.66 21.56 -4.53
CA PRO A 113 -16.48 22.34 -3.32
C PRO A 113 -15.04 22.21 -2.78
N GLY A 114 -14.33 23.35 -2.65
CA GLY A 114 -12.91 23.37 -2.28
C GLY A 114 -12.61 22.63 -0.97
N GLN A 115 -13.50 22.76 0.02
CA GLN A 115 -13.38 22.04 1.30
C GLN A 115 -13.29 20.51 1.15
N LEU A 116 -13.93 19.92 0.12
CA LEU A 116 -13.87 18.48 -0.13
C LEU A 116 -12.53 18.08 -0.77
N ILE A 117 -11.95 18.96 -1.57
CA ILE A 117 -10.59 18.77 -2.11
C ILE A 117 -9.55 18.86 -0.99
N ASP A 118 -9.70 19.82 -0.07
CA ASP A 118 -8.79 19.98 1.07
C ASP A 118 -8.84 18.78 2.02
N LEU A 119 -10.05 18.28 2.32
CA LEU A 119 -10.22 17.04 3.08
C LEU A 119 -9.59 15.84 2.37
N LEU A 120 -9.73 15.75 1.05
CA LEU A 120 -9.21 14.64 0.27
C LEU A 120 -7.67 14.65 0.22
N ALA A 121 -7.07 15.82 0.09
CA ALA A 121 -5.62 15.99 0.17
C ALA A 121 -5.10 15.58 1.57
N SER A 122 -5.80 15.97 2.63
CA SER A 122 -5.47 15.59 4.01
C SER A 122 -5.58 14.08 4.22
N GLU A 123 -6.64 13.44 3.72
CA GLU A 123 -6.82 11.98 3.79
C GLU A 123 -5.76 11.24 2.97
N GLY A 124 -5.44 11.74 1.77
CA GLY A 124 -4.37 11.19 0.94
C GLY A 124 -3.03 11.13 1.67
N HIS A 125 -2.66 12.22 2.37
CA HIS A 125 -1.42 12.25 3.15
C HIS A 125 -1.39 11.22 4.29
N LEU A 126 -2.52 10.96 4.94
CA LEU A 126 -2.58 9.91 5.96
C LEU A 126 -2.46 8.51 5.34
N VAL A 127 -3.10 8.27 4.19
CA VAL A 127 -2.99 6.99 3.49
C VAL A 127 -1.56 6.70 3.04
N TYR A 128 -0.85 7.69 2.52
CA TYR A 128 0.56 7.52 2.16
C TYR A 128 1.41 7.08 3.37
N ARG A 129 1.12 7.58 4.58
CA ARG A 129 1.86 7.19 5.80
C ARG A 129 1.62 5.73 6.15
N VAL A 130 0.38 5.27 6.00
CA VAL A 130 0.02 3.86 6.18
C VAL A 130 0.74 3.01 5.14
N LEU A 131 0.74 3.44 3.87
CA LEU A 131 1.41 2.72 2.79
C LEU A 131 2.92 2.63 3.01
N SER A 132 3.55 3.75 3.38
CA SER A 132 4.97 3.88 3.73
C SER A 132 5.35 2.92 4.87
N SER A 133 4.62 2.94 5.99
CA SER A 133 4.86 2.02 7.11
C SER A 133 4.69 0.55 6.72
N CYS A 134 3.73 0.25 5.85
CA CYS A 134 3.45 -1.11 5.40
C CYS A 134 4.60 -1.64 4.52
N VAL A 135 5.09 -0.85 3.57
CA VAL A 135 6.23 -1.27 2.74
C VAL A 135 7.52 -1.36 3.55
N THR A 136 7.76 -0.47 4.52
CA THR A 136 8.90 -0.58 5.45
C THR A 136 8.84 -1.90 6.20
N ALA A 137 7.69 -2.25 6.76
CA ALA A 137 7.50 -3.52 7.44
C ALA A 137 7.83 -4.71 6.52
N ILE A 138 7.41 -4.66 5.26
CA ILE A 138 7.68 -5.72 4.27
C ILE A 138 9.17 -5.81 3.96
N VAL A 139 9.83 -4.70 3.64
CA VAL A 139 11.24 -4.67 3.21
C VAL A 139 12.18 -5.02 4.34
N GLU A 140 11.94 -4.49 5.53
CA GLU A 140 12.82 -4.66 6.70
C GLU A 140 12.48 -5.93 7.50
N ASP A 141 11.39 -6.61 7.15
CA ASP A 141 10.77 -7.67 7.95
C ASP A 141 10.46 -7.18 9.39
N ASP A 142 9.94 -5.96 9.54
CA ASP A 142 9.76 -5.29 10.84
C ASP A 142 8.32 -5.46 11.39
N LEU A 143 8.20 -6.28 12.44
CA LEU A 143 6.95 -6.48 13.18
C LEU A 143 6.47 -5.20 13.89
N ARG A 144 7.35 -4.28 14.28
CA ARG A 144 6.95 -3.03 14.92
C ARG A 144 6.34 -2.06 13.90
N ALA A 145 6.98 -1.87 12.75
CA ALA A 145 6.37 -1.11 11.65
C ALA A 145 5.02 -1.72 11.19
N ALA A 146 4.88 -3.05 11.24
CA ALA A 146 3.60 -3.71 10.98
C ALA A 146 2.57 -3.39 12.07
N SER A 147 2.93 -3.51 13.35
CA SER A 147 1.99 -3.32 14.47
C SER A 147 1.50 -1.88 14.63
N SER A 148 2.20 -0.89 14.06
CA SER A 148 1.73 0.50 14.03
C SER A 148 0.63 0.76 12.99
N LEU A 149 0.41 -0.12 12.01
CA LEU A 149 -0.54 0.13 10.91
C LEU A 149 -1.97 0.45 11.37
N PRO A 150 -2.60 -0.28 12.33
CA PRO A 150 -3.95 0.06 12.77
C PRO A 150 -4.07 1.46 13.39
N VAL A 151 -3.00 1.91 14.09
CA VAL A 151 -2.95 3.25 14.70
C VAL A 151 -2.78 4.34 13.63
N LEU A 152 -2.02 4.05 12.57
CA LEU A 152 -1.87 4.96 11.43
C LEU A 152 -3.14 5.05 10.58
N ASP A 153 -3.92 3.98 10.52
CA ASP A 153 -5.18 3.89 9.77
C ASP A 153 -6.37 4.58 10.46
N GLU A 154 -6.43 4.56 11.80
CA GLU A 154 -7.50 5.21 12.59
C GLU A 154 -7.85 6.65 12.14
N PRO A 155 -6.89 7.57 11.90
CA PRO A 155 -7.21 8.92 11.44
C PRO A 155 -7.69 8.99 9.98
N VAL A 156 -7.33 8.04 9.10
CA VAL A 156 -7.91 7.93 7.73
C VAL A 156 -9.40 7.68 7.85
N ASP A 157 -9.74 6.73 8.72
CA ASP A 157 -11.10 6.29 9.01
C ASP A 157 -11.98 7.41 9.57
N GLU A 158 -11.42 8.27 10.43
CA GLU A 158 -12.10 9.45 10.94
C GLU A 158 -12.27 10.55 9.88
N LEU A 159 -11.29 10.76 8.99
CA LEU A 159 -11.46 11.71 7.88
C LEU A 159 -12.56 11.26 6.92
N TYR A 160 -12.63 9.97 6.57
CA TYR A 160 -13.73 9.44 5.78
C TYR A 160 -15.11 9.72 6.42
N LYS A 161 -15.23 9.61 7.76
CA LYS A 161 -16.47 10.00 8.47
C LYS A 161 -16.74 11.50 8.39
N GLN A 162 -15.71 12.35 8.40
CA GLN A 162 -15.84 13.80 8.26
C GLN A 162 -16.41 14.23 6.90
N PHE A 163 -16.12 13.50 5.82
CA PHE A 163 -16.73 13.76 4.51
C PHE A 163 -18.26 13.74 4.54
N PHE A 164 -18.89 12.83 5.28
CA PHE A 164 -20.35 12.83 5.41
C PHE A 164 -20.87 14.01 6.23
N ARG A 165 -20.09 14.50 7.21
CA ARG A 165 -20.46 15.68 7.99
C ARG A 165 -20.38 16.95 7.11
N SER A 166 -19.41 17.00 6.20
CA SER A 166 -19.26 18.13 5.27
C SER A 166 -20.44 18.27 4.30
N LEU A 167 -21.21 17.21 4.03
CA LEU A 167 -22.44 17.31 3.24
C LEU A 167 -23.46 18.30 3.83
N ALA A 168 -23.51 18.43 5.17
CA ALA A 168 -24.42 19.36 5.84
C ALA A 168 -24.05 20.83 5.63
N THR A 169 -22.84 21.10 5.15
CA THR A 169 -22.34 22.46 4.88
C THR A 169 -22.55 22.89 3.43
N LEU A 170 -22.95 21.98 2.55
CA LEU A 170 -23.19 22.29 1.15
C LEU A 170 -24.55 23.00 0.97
N GLY A 171 -24.56 24.00 0.10
CA GLY A 171 -25.73 24.80 -0.26
C GLY A 171 -26.50 24.25 -1.47
N PRO A 172 -27.64 24.88 -1.81
CA PRO A 172 -28.47 24.47 -2.94
C PRO A 172 -27.82 24.68 -4.32
N ASP A 173 -26.83 25.56 -4.42
CA ASP A 173 -26.12 25.88 -5.66
C ASP A 173 -24.87 25.01 -5.88
N ASP A 174 -24.45 24.23 -4.87
CA ASP A 174 -23.29 23.34 -4.97
C ASP A 174 -23.58 22.13 -5.88
N ASP A 175 -22.58 21.69 -6.64
CA ASP A 175 -22.69 20.51 -7.49
C ASP A 175 -22.67 19.21 -6.65
N MET A 176 -23.86 18.79 -6.19
CA MET A 176 -24.05 17.57 -5.39
C MET A 176 -23.48 16.31 -6.04
N ASP A 177 -23.54 16.22 -7.37
CA ASP A 177 -23.02 15.08 -8.11
C ASP A 177 -21.48 15.08 -8.08
N ALA A 178 -20.85 16.25 -8.14
CA ALA A 178 -19.40 16.37 -8.01
C ALA A 178 -18.95 16.06 -6.57
N ALA A 179 -19.64 16.62 -5.57
CA ALA A 179 -19.41 16.33 -4.16
C ALA A 179 -19.52 14.83 -3.84
N SER A 180 -20.59 14.18 -4.28
CA SER A 180 -20.80 12.73 -4.09
C SER A 180 -19.68 11.89 -4.70
N ARG A 181 -19.12 12.32 -5.84
CA ARG A 181 -17.99 11.62 -6.49
C ARG A 181 -16.72 11.76 -5.67
N VAL A 182 -16.44 12.92 -5.10
CA VAL A 182 -15.27 13.11 -4.21
C VAL A 182 -15.40 12.26 -2.96
N ILE A 183 -16.58 12.17 -2.36
CA ILE A 183 -16.83 11.27 -1.21
C ILE A 183 -16.58 9.80 -1.60
N MET A 184 -16.96 9.39 -2.82
CA MET A 184 -16.59 8.06 -3.30
C MET A 184 -15.08 7.89 -3.49
N ALA A 185 -14.33 8.93 -3.84
CA ALA A 185 -12.86 8.88 -3.91
C ALA A 185 -12.25 8.73 -2.50
N SER A 186 -12.76 9.46 -1.51
CA SER A 186 -12.41 9.28 -0.10
C SER A 186 -12.64 7.84 0.37
N ARG A 187 -13.79 7.23 0.03
CA ARG A 187 -14.01 5.81 0.31
C ARG A 187 -12.96 4.89 -0.33
N MET A 188 -12.41 5.24 -1.50
CA MET A 188 -11.36 4.44 -2.11
C MET A 188 -10.02 4.60 -1.37
N LEU A 189 -9.75 5.77 -0.78
CA LEU A 189 -8.58 6.01 0.07
C LEU A 189 -8.62 5.15 1.34
N GLU A 190 -9.75 5.17 2.08
CA GLU A 190 -9.94 4.28 3.23
C GLU A 190 -9.75 2.80 2.85
N ARG A 191 -10.30 2.36 1.71
CA ARG A 191 -10.11 0.97 1.25
C ARG A 191 -8.65 0.63 0.89
N ILE A 192 -7.88 1.58 0.39
CA ILE A 192 -6.44 1.38 0.15
C ILE A 192 -5.71 1.21 1.48
N SER A 193 -6.04 2.03 2.46
CA SER A 193 -5.49 1.93 3.81
C SER A 193 -5.83 0.59 4.50
N ASP A 194 -7.10 0.18 4.47
CA ASP A 194 -7.57 -1.15 4.91
C ASP A 194 -6.72 -2.28 4.28
N ASN A 195 -6.49 -2.21 2.96
CA ASN A 195 -5.75 -3.23 2.25
C ASN A 195 -4.28 -3.30 2.69
N ALA A 196 -3.68 -2.19 3.16
CA ALA A 196 -2.32 -2.17 3.68
C ALA A 196 -2.23 -2.82 5.07
N VAL A 197 -3.23 -2.56 5.93
CA VAL A 197 -3.37 -3.25 7.23
C VAL A 197 -3.51 -4.76 7.03
N GLU A 198 -4.34 -5.20 6.08
CA GLU A 198 -4.50 -6.62 5.72
C GLU A 198 -3.19 -7.28 5.25
N ILE A 199 -2.36 -6.55 4.48
CA ILE A 199 -1.03 -7.02 4.09
C ILE A 199 -0.13 -7.15 5.32
N GLY A 200 -0.15 -6.18 6.22
CA GLY A 200 0.61 -6.19 7.48
C GLY A 200 0.23 -7.38 8.39
N GLU A 201 -1.05 -7.69 8.54
CA GLU A 201 -1.50 -8.88 9.26
C GLU A 201 -0.93 -10.17 8.66
N ARG A 202 -0.90 -10.25 7.33
CA ARG A 202 -0.31 -11.41 6.65
C ARG A 202 1.20 -11.49 6.84
N LEU A 203 1.88 -10.35 6.90
CA LEU A 203 3.31 -10.27 7.18
C LEU A 203 3.64 -10.84 8.56
N VAL A 204 2.82 -10.59 9.59
CA VAL A 204 3.00 -11.22 10.91
C VAL A 204 3.04 -12.76 10.80
N PHE A 205 2.16 -13.35 10.00
CA PHE A 205 2.19 -14.80 9.78
C PHE A 205 3.46 -15.26 9.05
N LEU A 206 3.95 -14.49 8.07
CA LEU A 206 5.22 -14.80 7.38
C LEU A 206 6.38 -14.87 8.38
N LEU A 207 6.49 -13.85 9.22
CA LEU A 207 7.61 -13.63 10.13
C LEU A 207 7.57 -14.54 11.37
N THR A 208 6.38 -14.85 11.89
CA THR A 208 6.23 -15.59 13.15
C THR A 208 5.76 -17.03 12.97
N GLY A 209 5.20 -17.37 11.80
CA GLY A 209 4.54 -18.65 11.54
C GLY A 209 3.21 -18.83 12.29
N LYS A 210 2.72 -17.81 13.00
CA LYS A 210 1.46 -17.84 13.75
C LYS A 210 0.51 -16.78 13.20
N ARG A 211 -0.77 -17.13 13.03
CA ARG A 211 -1.79 -16.11 12.74
C ARG A 211 -2.10 -15.34 14.01
N ARG A 212 -1.92 -14.03 13.94
CA ARG A 212 -2.29 -13.03 14.95
C ARG A 212 -2.81 -11.80 14.22
N SER A 213 -3.72 -11.06 14.83
CA SER A 213 -4.08 -9.72 14.32
C SER A 213 -2.96 -8.74 14.69
N LEU A 214 -2.93 -7.58 14.05
CA LEU A 214 -2.01 -6.52 14.46
C LEU A 214 -2.35 -5.95 15.84
N ASP A 215 -3.64 -5.97 16.22
CA ASP A 215 -4.08 -5.60 17.57
C ASP A 215 -3.47 -6.50 18.66
N ASP A 216 -3.24 -7.79 18.38
CA ASP A 216 -2.59 -8.71 19.32
C ASP A 216 -1.13 -8.31 19.61
N LEU A 217 -0.51 -7.52 18.73
CA LEU A 217 0.89 -7.08 18.83
C LEU A 217 1.03 -5.66 19.43
N ARG A 218 -0.08 -4.93 19.60
CA ARG A 218 -0.06 -3.50 19.93
C ARG A 218 0.64 -3.16 21.24
N ASP A 219 0.46 -4.01 22.24
CA ASP A 219 0.96 -3.78 23.60
C ASP A 219 2.29 -4.50 23.89
N LEU A 220 2.89 -5.12 22.88
CA LEU A 220 4.17 -5.82 22.99
C LEU A 220 5.34 -4.84 22.89
N ASP A 221 6.35 -5.04 23.74
CA ASP A 221 7.59 -4.29 23.64
C ASP A 221 8.55 -4.88 22.58
N ASP A 222 9.71 -4.24 22.41
CA ASP A 222 10.68 -4.66 21.39
C ASP A 222 11.25 -6.06 21.68
N ASP A 223 11.40 -6.44 22.96
CA ASP A 223 11.92 -7.74 23.36
C ASP A 223 10.87 -8.84 23.07
N ASP A 224 9.61 -8.60 23.43
CA ASP A 224 8.47 -9.47 23.12
C ASP A 224 8.36 -9.74 21.62
N LEU A 225 8.46 -8.69 20.78
CA LEU A 225 8.40 -8.82 19.32
C LEU A 225 9.58 -9.60 18.75
N GLN A 226 10.79 -9.42 19.28
CA GLN A 226 11.98 -10.18 18.86
C GLN A 226 11.83 -11.68 19.12
N GLU A 227 11.22 -12.07 20.25
CA GLU A 227 10.98 -13.47 20.57
C GLU A 227 9.95 -14.16 19.64
N MET A 228 9.15 -13.38 18.90
CA MET A 228 8.12 -13.92 18.01
C MET A 228 8.65 -14.42 16.67
N TYR A 229 9.83 -13.98 16.22
CA TYR A 229 10.35 -14.35 14.90
C TYR A 229 10.62 -15.85 14.79
N ALA A 230 10.06 -16.46 13.74
CA ALA A 230 10.40 -17.82 13.35
C ALA A 230 11.71 -17.85 12.55
N ALA A 231 12.32 -19.03 12.47
CA ALA A 231 13.50 -19.24 11.63
C ALA A 231 13.23 -18.82 10.17
N ARG A 232 14.11 -17.94 9.65
CA ARG A 232 13.98 -17.35 8.32
C ARG A 232 14.59 -18.28 7.25
N GLY A 233 13.88 -18.45 6.14
CA GLY A 233 14.41 -19.09 4.93
C GLY A 233 15.20 -18.11 4.06
N VAL A 234 15.92 -18.60 3.06
CA VAL A 234 16.81 -17.76 2.23
C VAL A 234 16.06 -16.62 1.53
N GLY A 235 14.82 -16.86 1.07
CA GLY A 235 13.99 -15.82 0.43
C GLY A 235 13.55 -14.67 1.34
N LEU A 236 13.82 -14.73 2.65
CA LEU A 236 13.65 -13.63 3.60
C LEU A 236 14.96 -12.91 3.95
N VAL A 237 16.11 -13.44 3.50
CA VAL A 237 17.44 -13.01 3.96
C VAL A 237 18.26 -12.37 2.83
N THR A 238 17.95 -12.66 1.56
CA THR A 238 18.77 -12.22 0.42
C THR A 238 18.21 -11.01 -0.34
N ASP A 239 19.10 -10.02 -0.57
CA ASP A 239 18.97 -8.86 -1.49
C ASP A 239 18.04 -7.72 -1.02
N ARG A 240 18.27 -7.24 0.21
CA ARG A 240 17.55 -6.09 0.81
C ARG A 240 17.79 -4.78 0.07
N ASP A 241 19.00 -4.55 -0.43
CA ASP A 241 19.36 -3.32 -1.15
C ASP A 241 18.42 -3.05 -2.35
N THR A 242 18.02 -4.10 -3.08
CA THR A 242 17.08 -3.96 -4.20
C THR A 242 15.66 -3.64 -3.73
N ASP A 243 15.19 -4.32 -2.68
CA ASP A 243 13.89 -4.05 -2.07
C ASP A 243 13.82 -2.61 -1.52
N GLU A 244 14.88 -2.14 -0.88
CA GLU A 244 15.05 -0.77 -0.39
C GLU A 244 15.04 0.24 -1.54
N GLN A 245 15.78 -0.02 -2.63
CA GLN A 245 15.75 0.84 -3.82
C GLN A 245 14.36 0.97 -4.45
N LEU A 246 13.60 -0.13 -4.50
CA LEU A 246 12.23 -0.12 -4.98
C LEU A 246 11.33 0.66 -4.02
N ALA A 247 11.48 0.46 -2.72
CA ALA A 247 10.72 1.16 -1.69
C ALA A 247 11.01 2.67 -1.67
N HIS A 248 12.26 3.11 -1.88
CA HIS A 248 12.61 4.53 -1.98
C HIS A 248 11.96 5.29 -3.17
N GLN A 249 11.31 4.58 -4.09
CA GLN A 249 10.49 5.21 -5.11
C GLN A 249 9.19 5.80 -4.53
N ILE A 250 8.73 5.32 -3.37
CA ILE A 250 7.57 5.82 -2.64
C ILE A 250 7.91 7.20 -2.06
N PRO A 251 7.16 8.27 -2.39
CA PRO A 251 7.52 9.63 -2.03
C PRO A 251 7.68 9.86 -0.53
N GLU A 252 6.87 9.21 0.31
CA GLU A 252 6.96 9.36 1.77
C GLU A 252 8.06 8.54 2.43
N LEU A 253 8.63 7.55 1.74
CA LEU A 253 9.85 6.87 2.20
C LEU A 253 11.12 7.67 1.92
N ARG A 254 11.01 8.79 1.21
CA ARG A 254 12.09 9.79 1.13
C ARG A 254 12.14 10.59 2.42
N HIS A 255 12.27 9.93 3.56
CA HIS A 255 12.60 10.62 4.79
C HIS A 255 14.06 11.08 4.70
N GLU A 256 14.24 12.37 5.01
CA GLU A 256 15.50 13.08 5.15
C GLU A 256 16.57 12.20 5.79
N GLY A 257 17.50 11.71 4.97
CA GLY A 257 18.76 11.16 5.47
C GLY A 257 19.41 12.23 6.34
N GLY A 258 19.64 11.88 7.60
CA GLY A 258 20.31 12.74 8.54
C GLY A 258 21.64 13.22 7.98
N ASP A 259 21.77 14.53 7.85
CA ASP A 259 23.02 15.24 7.98
C ASP A 259 22.75 16.54 8.75
N ALA A 260 22.46 16.36 10.04
CA ALA A 260 22.49 17.41 11.04
C ALA A 260 23.27 16.93 12.25
N SER A 261 24.47 16.40 12.00
CA SER A 261 25.54 16.34 13.00
C SER A 261 26.88 16.25 12.29
N ASP A 262 27.75 17.20 12.63
CA ASP A 262 29.18 17.30 12.32
C ASP A 262 29.57 17.91 10.96
N GLU A 263 29.67 19.25 10.93
CA GLU A 263 30.93 19.92 10.63
C GLU A 263 30.88 21.41 11.03
N GLN A 264 31.59 21.71 12.14
CA GLN A 264 32.28 22.96 12.56
C GLN A 264 31.59 24.33 12.44
#